data_AF-A0A537DWB1-F1
#
_entry.id   AF-A0A537DWB1-F1
#
_cell.length_a   1.000
_cell.length_b   1.000
_cell.length_c   1.000
_cell.angle_alpha   90.00
_cell.angle_beta   90.00
_cell.angle_gamma   90.00
#
_symmetry.space_group_name_H-M   'P 1'
#
loop_
_entity.id
_entity.type
_entity.pdbx_description
1 polymer ?
#
loop_
_entity_poly.entity_id
_entity_poly.type
_entity_poly.pdbx_seq_one_letter_code
_entity_poly.pdbx_strand_id
1 'polypeptide(L)' 'MIQRLSSDSRRCAPGVAFFAYPGETADGRAHIPDAISRGASAVLWEEQGFSWRSE' A
#
# COMPACT_ATOMS: atom_id res chain seq x y z
N MET A 1 -13.67 -8.84 1.10
CA MET A 1 -14.18 -7.73 1.94
C MET A 1 -12.99 -7.11 2.68
N ILE A 2 -12.79 -5.80 2.57
CA ILE A 2 -11.76 -5.09 3.32
C ILE A 2 -12.30 -4.84 4.73
N GLN A 3 -11.56 -5.24 5.75
CA GLN A 3 -11.90 -5.10 7.16
C GLN A 3 -11.11 -3.99 7.84
N ARG A 4 -9.89 -3.69 7.36
CA ARG A 4 -9.00 -2.67 7.94
C ARG A 4 -8.22 -1.94 6.87
N LEU A 5 -7.85 -0.71 7.18
CA LEU A 5 -6.92 0.11 6.40
C LEU A 5 -5.61 0.25 7.18
N SER A 6 -4.48 0.15 6.50
CA SER A 6 -3.16 0.35 7.12
C SER A 6 -2.17 0.97 6.14
N SER A 7 -1.42 1.97 6.60
CA SER A 7 -0.29 2.55 5.86
C SER A 7 1.05 1.89 6.19
N ASP A 8 1.04 0.91 7.11
CA ASP A 8 2.23 0.16 7.48
C ASP A 8 2.19 -1.21 6.79
N SER A 9 3.14 -1.47 5.90
CA SER A 9 3.16 -2.70 5.11
C SER A 9 3.30 -3.94 5.99
N ARG A 10 3.94 -3.83 7.16
CA ARG A 10 4.13 -4.94 8.11
C ARG A 10 2.82 -5.43 8.73
N ARG A 11 1.77 -4.59 8.70
CA ARG A 11 0.42 -4.94 9.18
C ARG A 11 -0.50 -5.41 8.06
N CYS A 12 -0.01 -5.49 6.83
CA CYS A 12 -0.77 -6.02 5.71
C CYS A 12 -1.00 -7.52 5.87
N ALA A 13 -2.24 -7.91 5.62
CA ALA A 13 -2.75 -9.26 5.73
C ALA A 13 -4.04 -9.36 4.88
N PRO A 14 -4.56 -10.59 4.64
CA PRO A 14 -5.86 -10.76 4.01
C PRO A 14 -6.95 -9.97 4.76
N GLY A 15 -7.72 -9.16 4.03
CA GLY A 15 -8.72 -8.25 4.58
C GLY A 15 -8.17 -6.86 4.94
N VAL A 16 -6.87 -6.60 4.78
CA VAL A 16 -6.27 -5.28 4.99
C VAL A 16 -6.03 -4.59 3.64
N ALA A 17 -6.49 -3.35 3.52
CA ALA A 17 -6.14 -2.46 2.43
C ALA A 17 -4.92 -1.61 2.82
N PHE A 18 -3.90 -1.65 1.99
CA PHE A 18 -2.67 -0.88 2.17
C PHE A 18 -2.83 0.53 1.58
N PHE A 19 -2.44 1.58 2.30
CA PHE A 19 -2.51 2.96 1.84
C PHE A 19 -1.11 3.58 1.72
N ALA A 20 -0.61 3.64 0.50
CA ALA A 20 0.69 4.17 0.09
C ALA A 20 0.58 5.67 -0.28
N TYR A 21 0.85 6.53 0.68
CA TYR A 21 0.89 7.98 0.47
C TYR A 21 2.33 8.50 0.62
N PRO A 22 2.72 9.56 -0.12
CA PRO A 22 3.96 10.28 0.16
C PRO A 22 3.84 10.99 1.52
N GLY A 23 4.28 10.32 2.58
CA GLY A 23 4.38 10.94 3.90
C GLY A 23 5.64 11.80 3.99
N GLU A 24 5.65 12.77 4.89
CA GLU A 24 6.81 13.64 5.17
C GLU A 24 8.03 12.84 5.66
N THR A 25 7.79 11.71 6.34
CA THR A 25 8.84 10.86 6.94
C THR A 25 9.28 9.70 6.05
N ALA A 26 8.37 9.13 5.26
CA ALA A 26 8.67 7.99 4.40
C ALA A 26 7.66 7.88 3.26
N ASP A 27 8.15 7.54 2.07
CA ASP A 27 7.30 7.26 0.92
C ASP A 27 6.74 5.84 1.03
N GLY A 28 5.46 5.73 1.41
CA GLY A 28 4.75 4.46 1.55
C GLY A 28 4.66 3.66 0.25
N ARG A 29 4.87 4.31 -0.90
CA ARG A 29 4.80 3.68 -2.23
C ARG A 29 5.95 2.70 -2.47
N ALA A 30 7.09 2.92 -1.81
CA ALA A 30 8.21 1.97 -1.81
C ALA A 30 7.83 0.60 -1.19
N HIS A 31 6.80 0.56 -0.36
CA HIS A 31 6.37 -0.64 0.38
C HIS A 31 5.16 -1.35 -0.25
N ILE A 32 4.64 -0.87 -1.38
CA ILE A 32 3.60 -1.54 -2.17
C ILE A 32 3.95 -3.02 -2.47
N PRO A 33 5.15 -3.38 -2.96
CA PRO A 33 5.47 -4.78 -3.24
C PRO A 33 5.48 -5.66 -1.98
N ASP A 34 5.91 -5.13 -0.83
CA ASP A 34 5.89 -5.84 0.46
C ASP A 34 4.45 -6.07 0.95
N ALA A 35 3.58 -5.06 0.81
CA ALA A 35 2.15 -5.20 1.14
C ALA A 35 1.45 -6.28 0.30
N ILE A 36 1.74 -6.33 -1.00
CA ILE A 36 1.21 -7.35 -1.92
C ILE A 36 1.74 -8.73 -1.53
N SER A 37 3.05 -8.86 -1.28
CA SER A 37 3.66 -10.13 -0.86
C SER A 37 3.07 -10.67 0.45
N ARG A 38 2.58 -9.79 1.33
CA ARG A 38 1.91 -10.15 2.60
C ARG A 38 0.42 -10.49 2.43
N GLY A 39 -0.14 -10.31 1.24
CA GLY A 39 -1.54 -10.61 0.95
C GLY A 39 -2.50 -9.46 1.28
N ALA A 40 -2.05 -8.21 1.15
CA ALA A 40 -2.97 -7.07 1.16
C ALA A 40 -4.10 -7.29 0.14
N SER A 41 -5.34 -7.06 0.56
CA SER A 41 -6.51 -7.27 -0.29
C SER A 41 -6.78 -6.11 -1.24
N ALA A 42 -6.22 -4.94 -0.97
CA ALA A 42 -6.22 -3.80 -1.88
C ALA A 42 -5.00 -2.93 -1.59
N VAL A 43 -4.53 -2.21 -2.60
CA VAL A 43 -3.49 -1.18 -2.48
C VAL A 43 -4.08 0.10 -3.02
N LEU A 44 -4.09 1.14 -2.19
CA LEU A 44 -4.41 2.51 -2.57
C LEU A 44 -3.09 3.27 -2.57
N TRP A 45 -2.82 4.01 -3.64
CA TRP A 45 -1.64 4.83 -3.75
C TRP A 45 -2.02 6.19 -4.33
N GLU A 46 -1.19 7.18 -4.04
CA GLU A 46 -1.32 8.52 -4.59
C GLU A 46 -0.61 8.58 -5.95
N GLU A 47 -1.30 9.06 -6.99
CA GLU A 47 -0.84 9.05 -8.38
C GLU A 47 0.11 10.23 -8.71
N GLN A 48 0.02 11.36 -8.02
CA GLN A 48 0.84 12.53 -8.35
C GLN A 48 2.32 12.24 -8.14
N GLY A 49 3.06 12.33 -9.25
CA GLY A 49 4.50 12.07 -9.27
C GLY A 49 4.85 10.60 -9.05
N PHE A 50 3.88 9.68 -9.13
CA PHE A 50 4.12 8.25 -8.99
C PHE A 50 3.33 7.43 -10.00
N SER A 51 4.04 6.80 -10.94
CA SER A 51 3.47 5.77 -11.81
C SER A 51 3.71 4.39 -11.21
N TRP A 52 2.66 3.77 -10.66
CA TRP A 52 2.69 2.34 -10.40
C TRP A 52 2.70 1.59 -11.74
N ARG A 53 3.53 0.54 -11.86
CA ARG A 53 3.72 -0.31 -13.05
C ARG A 53 2.44 -0.41 -13.88
N SER A 54 2.48 0.26 -15.02
CA SER A 54 1.48 0.15 -16.07
C SER A 54 1.81 -1.09 -16.90
N GLU A 55 1.50 -2.28 -16.41
CA GLU A 55 1.49 -3.50 -17.25
C GLU A 55 0.47 -4.52 -16.76
#